data_AF-A0A961UQ03-F1
#
_entry.id   AF-A0A961UQ03-F1
#
_cell.length_a   1.000
_cell.length_b   1.000
_cell.length_c   1.000
_cell.angle_alpha   90.00
_cell.angle_beta   90.00
_cell.angle_gamma   90.00
#
_symmetry.space_group_name_H-M   'P 1'
#
loop_
_entity.id
_entity.type
_entity.pdbx_description
1 polymer ?
#
loop_
_entity_poly.entity_id
_entity_poly.type
_entity_poly.pdbx_seq_one_letter_code
_entity_poly.pdbx_strand_id
1 'polypeptide(L)'
;NWGRVVMAIGKSGEAADRDKLTIWFGPHCVARNGERAEEYDEKTVAAYMKNSDIVIRADVGVGKSSARVWTCDLTHDYVSINADYRS
;
A
#
# COMPACT_ATOMS: atom_id res chain seq x y z
N ASN A 1 1.15 -5.53 -5.14
CA ASN A 1 2.56 -5.61 -4.71
C ASN A 1 2.71 -4.91 -3.35
N TRP A 2 2.74 -5.67 -2.25
CA TRP A 2 2.81 -5.11 -0.88
C TRP A 2 4.24 -4.77 -0.44
N GLY A 3 5.26 -5.36 -1.05
CA GLY A 3 6.67 -5.02 -0.76
C GLY A 3 6.99 -3.55 -1.02
N ARG A 4 6.34 -2.92 -2.00
CA ARG A 4 6.44 -1.47 -2.23
C ARG A 4 5.87 -0.63 -1.08
N VAL A 5 4.82 -1.11 -0.40
CA VAL A 5 4.24 -0.44 0.77
C VAL A 5 5.21 -0.51 1.95
N VAL A 6 5.82 -1.68 2.19
CA VAL A 6 6.88 -1.84 3.21
C VAL A 6 8.07 -0.92 2.94
N MET A 7 8.52 -0.84 1.69
CA MET A 7 9.60 0.08 1.30
C MET A 7 9.24 1.54 1.57
N ALA A 8 8.01 1.96 1.29
CA ALA A 8 7.55 3.31 1.55
C ALA A 8 7.49 3.63 3.06
N ILE A 9 6.98 2.69 3.87
CA ILE A 9 6.97 2.81 5.35
C ILE A 9 8.41 2.95 5.87
N GLY A 10 9.34 2.10 5.43
CA GLY A 10 10.75 2.19 5.85
C GLY A 10 11.43 3.50 5.44
N LYS A 11 11.03 4.12 4.33
CA LYS A 11 11.54 5.42 3.89
C LYS A 11 11.00 6.62 4.69
N SER A 12 9.96 6.45 5.49
CA SER A 12 9.41 7.54 6.31
C SER A 12 10.41 8.07 7.35
N GLY A 13 11.37 7.25 7.78
CA GLY A 13 12.29 7.60 8.86
C GLY A 13 11.67 7.53 10.26
N GLU A 14 10.38 7.21 10.36
CA GLU A 14 9.64 7.11 11.61
C GLU A 14 9.75 5.71 12.23
N ALA A 15 9.35 5.59 13.50
CA ALA A 15 9.33 4.31 14.19
C ALA A 15 8.33 3.34 13.54
N ALA A 16 8.82 2.20 13.08
CA ALA A 16 8.03 1.08 12.60
C ALA A 16 8.65 -0.23 13.07
N ASP A 17 7.84 -1.13 13.61
CA ASP A 17 8.27 -2.46 14.01
C ASP A 17 8.00 -3.43 12.86
N ARG A 18 9.07 -3.76 12.12
CA ARG A 18 9.00 -4.63 10.96
C ARG A 18 8.34 -5.97 11.30
N ASP A 19 8.63 -6.54 12.46
CA ASP A 19 8.22 -7.90 12.82
C ASP A 19 6.77 -7.94 13.34
N LYS A 20 6.14 -6.77 13.55
CA LYS A 20 4.71 -6.62 13.88
C LYS A 20 3.88 -6.00 12.76
N LEU A 21 4.53 -5.60 11.67
CA LEU A 21 3.90 -4.90 10.57
C LEU A 21 2.83 -5.78 9.90
N THR A 22 1.66 -5.20 9.67
CA THR A 22 0.55 -5.88 9.00
C THR A 22 -0.06 -4.97 7.93
N ILE A 23 -0.27 -5.49 6.72
CA ILE A 23 -0.79 -4.73 5.57
C ILE A 23 -2.03 -5.42 5.02
N TRP A 24 -3.03 -4.61 4.64
CA TRP A 24 -4.24 -5.04 3.96
C TRP A 24 -4.50 -4.23 2.70
N PHE A 25 -4.97 -4.92 1.67
CA PHE A 25 -5.60 -4.32 0.49
C PHE A 25 -7.09 -4.66 0.53
N GLY A 26 -7.92 -3.66 0.82
CA GLY A 26 -9.32 -3.84 1.14
C GLY A 26 -9.51 -4.84 2.28
N PRO A 27 -10.33 -5.90 2.09
CA PRO A 27 -10.52 -6.92 3.11
C PRO A 27 -9.38 -7.94 3.18
N HIS A 28 -8.43 -7.93 2.24
CA HIS A 28 -7.43 -8.98 2.10
C HIS A 28 -6.16 -8.64 2.89
N CYS A 29 -5.80 -9.49 3.85
CA CYS A 29 -4.51 -9.43 4.53
C CYS A 29 -3.42 -9.91 3.56
N VAL A 30 -2.42 -9.07 3.28
CA VAL A 30 -1.36 -9.40 2.32
C VAL A 30 0.00 -9.62 3.00
N ALA A 31 0.19 -9.01 4.18
CA ALA A 31 1.33 -9.23 5.05
C ALA A 31 0.89 -9.18 6.50
N ARG A 32 1.46 -10.05 7.35
CA ARG A 32 1.19 -10.15 8.79
C ARG A 32 2.49 -10.47 9.51
N ASN A 33 2.75 -9.79 10.63
CA ASN A 33 3.97 -9.94 11.42
C ASN A 33 5.27 -9.80 10.58
N GLY A 34 5.29 -8.84 9.65
CA GLY A 34 6.44 -8.61 8.77
C GLY A 34 6.63 -9.60 7.62
N GLU A 35 5.81 -10.65 7.55
CA GLU A 35 5.90 -11.70 6.55
C GLU A 35 4.66 -11.74 5.64
N ARG A 36 4.74 -12.52 4.56
CA ARG A 36 3.57 -12.77 3.71
C ARG A 36 2.48 -13.46 4.53
N ALA A 37 1.26 -12.94 4.49
CA ALA A 37 0.13 -13.57 5.19
C ALA A 37 -0.14 -14.97 4.60
N GLU A 38 -0.41 -15.96 5.46
CA GLU A 38 -0.69 -17.35 5.02
C GLU A 38 -1.95 -17.40 4.14
N GLU A 39 -2.94 -16.56 4.46
CA GLU A 39 -4.18 -16.40 3.73
C GLU A 39 -4.04 -15.61 2.41
N TYR A 40 -2.84 -15.18 2.04
CA TYR A 40 -2.62 -14.36 0.83
C TYR A 40 -2.76 -15.18 -0.46
N ASP A 41 -3.86 -14.94 -1.18
CA ASP A 41 -4.06 -15.33 -2.57
C ASP A 41 -3.85 -14.16 -3.53
N GLU A 42 -2.83 -14.28 -4.39
CA GLU A 42 -2.46 -13.26 -5.35
C GLU A 42 -3.58 -12.98 -6.37
N LYS A 43 -4.32 -14.01 -6.80
CA LYS A 43 -5.38 -13.84 -7.81
C LYS A 43 -6.53 -13.01 -7.27
N THR A 44 -7.00 -13.33 -6.06
CA THR A 44 -8.06 -12.58 -5.38
C THR A 44 -7.65 -11.14 -5.14
N VAL A 45 -6.42 -10.90 -4.64
CA VAL A 45 -5.93 -9.54 -4.42
C VAL A 45 -5.76 -8.78 -5.72
N ALA A 46 -5.24 -9.41 -6.78
CA ALA A 46 -5.12 -8.79 -8.09
C ALA A 46 -6.49 -8.43 -8.69
N ALA A 47 -7.54 -9.22 -8.44
CA ALA A 47 -8.90 -8.89 -8.83
C ALA A 47 -9.43 -7.68 -8.04
N TYR A 48 -9.19 -7.62 -6.72
CA TYR A 48 -9.57 -6.46 -5.90
C TYR A 48 -8.89 -5.16 -6.38
N MET A 49 -7.62 -5.22 -6.76
CA MET A 49 -6.84 -4.08 -7.24
C MET A 49 -7.35 -3.49 -8.58
N LYS A 50 -8.32 -4.13 -9.26
CA LYS A 50 -8.95 -3.60 -10.48
C LYS A 50 -10.14 -2.69 -10.20
N ASN A 51 -10.55 -2.54 -8.94
CA ASN A 51 -11.63 -1.63 -8.56
C ASN A 51 -11.18 -0.17 -8.70
N SER A 52 -12.14 0.74 -8.88
CA SER A 52 -11.91 2.18 -8.92
C SER A 52 -11.36 2.71 -7.59
N ASP A 53 -11.86 2.16 -6.49
CA ASP A 53 -11.53 2.61 -5.14
C ASP A 53 -10.77 1.51 -4.39
N ILE A 54 -9.51 1.80 -4.08
CA ILE A 54 -8.61 0.88 -3.39
C ILE A 54 -8.32 1.41 -1.99
N VAL A 55 -8.68 0.61 -0.97
CA VAL A 55 -8.31 0.90 0.41
C VAL A 55 -7.01 0.16 0.71
N ILE A 56 -5.97 0.90 1.10
CA ILE A 56 -4.75 0.33 1.64
C ILE A 56 -4.66 0.69 3.11
N ARG A 57 -4.52 -0.33 3.96
CA ARG A 57 -4.30 -0.15 5.40
C ARG A 57 -2.96 -0.78 5.78
N ALA A 58 -2.18 -0.08 6.58
CA ALA A 58 -0.97 -0.61 7.19
C ALA A 58 -0.99 -0.31 8.69
N ASP A 59 -0.74 -1.33 9.49
CA ASP A 59 -0.37 -1.20 10.90
C ASP A 59 1.14 -1.35 10.99
N VAL A 60 1.82 -0.32 11.51
CA VAL A 60 3.27 -0.26 11.62
C VAL A 60 3.79 -0.85 12.94
N GLY A 61 2.91 -1.39 13.79
CA GLY A 61 3.28 -2.10 15.01
C GLY A 61 3.76 -1.21 16.16
N VAL A 62 3.54 0.11 16.07
CA VAL A 62 4.02 1.11 17.04
C VAL A 62 2.89 2.06 17.43
N GLY A 63 2.63 2.18 18.74
CA GLY A 63 1.64 3.11 19.28
C GLY A 63 0.19 2.71 19.00
N LYS A 64 -0.73 3.68 19.12
CA LYS A 64 -2.19 3.50 18.90
C LYS A 64 -2.80 4.59 18.02
N SER A 65 -1.98 5.49 17.50
CA SER A 65 -2.44 6.60 16.66
C SER A 65 -2.68 6.12 15.23
N SER A 66 -3.57 6.80 14.51
CA SER A 66 -3.82 6.53 13.10
C SER A 66 -4.04 7.82 12.33
N ALA A 67 -3.72 7.78 11.04
CA ALA A 67 -3.95 8.86 10.09
C ALA A 67 -4.51 8.27 8.78
N ARG A 68 -5.20 9.10 8.00
CA ARG A 68 -5.75 8.72 6.69
C ARG A 68 -5.39 9.79 5.66
N VAL A 69 -4.93 9.33 4.51
CA VAL A 69 -4.65 10.16 3.33
C VAL A 69 -5.37 9.60 2.12
N TRP A 70 -5.67 10.46 1.16
CA TRP A 70 -6.23 10.08 -0.13
C TRP A 70 -5.19 10.33 -1.22
N THR A 71 -5.10 9.42 -2.17
CA THR A 71 -4.19 9.51 -3.31
C THR A 71 -4.80 8.77 -4.49
N CYS A 72 -4.25 8.99 -5.68
CA CYS A 72 -4.55 8.23 -6.89
C CYS A 72 -3.33 7.42 -7.34
N ASP A 73 -3.55 6.55 -8.33
CA ASP A 73 -2.50 5.87 -9.07
C ASP A 73 -1.78 6.82 -10.04
N LEU A 74 -0.56 6.43 -10.43
CA LEU A 74 0.23 7.15 -11.42
C LEU A 74 0.03 6.50 -12.79
N THR A 75 -0.79 7.12 -13.63
CA THR A 75 -1.14 6.60 -14.96
C THR A 75 -0.25 7.18 -16.06
N HIS A 76 -0.27 6.54 -17.24
CA HIS A 76 0.39 7.07 -18.43
C HIS A 76 -0.20 8.42 -18.87
N ASP A 77 -1.52 8.58 -18.75
CA ASP A 77 -2.22 9.82 -19.11
C ASP A 77 -1.77 10.99 -18.22
N TYR A 78 -1.57 10.74 -16.91
CA TYR A 78 -1.00 11.75 -16.02
C TYR A 78 0.37 12.24 -16.52
N VAL A 79 1.23 11.33 -16.97
CA VAL A 79 2.54 11.68 -17.54
C VAL A 79 2.38 12.49 -18.82
N SER A 80 1.51 12.06 -19.73
CA SER A 80 1.29 12.72 -21.03
C SER A 80 0.79 14.16 -20.85
N ILE A 81 -0.23 14.35 -20.01
CA ILE A 81 -0.81 15.67 -19.71
C ILE A 81 0.24 16.65 -19.17
N ASN A 82 1.15 16.17 -18.30
CA ASN A 82 2.13 17.03 -17.64
C ASN A 82 3.44 17.20 -18.44
N ALA A 83 3.78 16.27 -19.34
CA ALA A 83 4.95 16.36 -20.21
C ALA A 83 4.73 17.38 -21.34
N ASP A 84 3.52 17.42 -21.90
CA ASP A 84 3.19 18.30 -23.03
C ASP A 84 2.99 19.77 -22.60
N TYR A 85 2.82 20.03 -21.30
CA TYR A 85 2.55 21.38 -20.78
C TYR A 85 3.74 22.36 -20.86
N ARG A 86 4.96 21.88 -21.17
CA ARG A 86 6.17 22.72 -21.28
C ARG A 86 6.93 22.55 -22.60
N SER A 87 6.25 22.08 -23.66
CA SER A 87 6.79 22.07 -25.03
C SER A 87 6.34 23.29 -25.82
#